data_AF-A0A4Y2K9B9-F1
#
_entry.id   AF-A0A4Y2K9B9-F1
#
_cell.length_a   1.000
_cell.length_b   1.000
_cell.length_c   1.000
_cell.angle_alpha   90.00
_cell.angle_beta   90.00
_cell.angle_gamma   90.00
#
_symmetry.space_group_name_H-M   'P 1'
#
loop_
_entity.id
_entity.type
_entity.pdbx_description
1 polymer ?
#
loop_
_entity_poly.entity_id
_entity_poly.type
_entity_poly.pdbx_seq_one_letter_code
_entity_poly.pdbx_strand_id
1 'polypeptide(L)'
;MKLCFRNRHGSRERYFSWRPVGDYKALTSQTLKDKYPIPCIADCTTELHGSKIFSRIDLIKTYHQIPIHPEDIHYTAVCTSFGLFENTRMQFGLCNASATFQRFINEVTRGLPGVYVFVDDILISSKNP
;
A
#
# COMPACT_ATOMS: atom_id res chain seq x y z
N MET A 1 10.57 15.93 -8.50
CA MET A 1 10.20 15.48 -7.14
C MET A 1 9.24 16.48 -6.53
N LYS A 2 8.09 16.05 -5.99
CA LYS A 2 7.19 16.90 -5.20
C LYS A 2 7.28 16.49 -3.74
N LEU A 3 7.28 17.47 -2.83
CA LEU A 3 7.17 17.20 -1.40
C LEU A 3 5.69 17.10 -1.06
N CYS A 4 5.25 15.95 -0.57
CA CYS A 4 3.88 15.77 -0.11
C CYS A 4 3.83 15.80 1.42
N PHE A 5 2.89 16.57 1.95
CA PHE A 5 2.56 16.56 3.37
C PHE A 5 1.63 15.39 3.69
N ARG A 6 1.92 14.65 4.75
CA ARG A 6 0.95 13.71 5.32
C ARG A 6 0.94 13.88 6.83
N ASN A 7 -0.23 14.19 7.39
CA ASN A 7 -0.46 14.07 8.83
C ASN A 7 -0.41 12.58 9.18
N ARG A 8 0.50 12.19 10.09
CA ARG A 8 0.41 10.87 10.73
C ARG A 8 -0.85 10.86 11.60
N HIS A 9 -1.89 10.19 11.12
CA HIS A 9 -3.01 9.83 11.99
C HIS A 9 -2.50 8.80 13.00
N GLY A 10 -2.56 9.11 14.29
CA GLY A 10 -2.22 8.18 15.37
C GLY A 10 -1.27 8.68 16.47
N SER A 11 -0.62 9.84 16.33
CA SER A 11 0.15 10.45 17.43
C SER A 11 -0.58 11.66 17.99
N ARG A 12 -0.77 11.71 19.32
CA ARG A 12 -1.30 12.89 20.05
C ARG A 12 -0.47 14.16 19.86
N GLU A 13 0.73 14.04 19.25
CA GLU A 13 1.59 15.15 18.83
C GLU A 13 1.67 15.25 17.30
N ARG A 14 1.40 16.44 16.77
CA ARG A 14 1.46 16.76 15.34
C ARG A 14 2.89 17.13 14.94
N TYR A 15 3.73 16.14 14.68
CA TYR A 15 5.02 16.40 14.02
C TYR A 15 4.82 16.50 12.51
N PHE A 16 5.06 17.68 11.96
CA PHE A 16 5.08 17.91 10.52
C PHE A 16 6.31 17.24 9.91
N SER A 17 6.12 16.13 9.20
CA SER A 17 7.20 15.45 8.48
C SER A 17 6.98 15.56 6.97
N TRP A 18 7.95 16.13 6.26
CA TRP A 18 8.00 16.17 4.81
C TRP A 18 8.32 14.79 4.24
N ARG A 19 7.66 14.39 3.15
CA ARG A 19 7.97 13.16 2.43
C ARG A 19 8.27 13.42 0.96
N PRO A 20 9.42 12.92 0.45
CA PRO A 20 9.67 12.78 -0.98
C PRO A 20 8.53 12.04 -1.68
N VAL A 21 8.00 12.59 -2.77
CA VAL A 21 7.10 11.88 -3.68
C VAL A 21 7.54 12.13 -5.13
N GLY A 22 7.70 11.04 -5.89
CA GLY A 22 7.92 11.11 -7.34
C GLY A 22 6.65 11.53 -8.08
N ASP A 23 6.78 12.31 -9.15
CA ASP A 23 5.64 12.63 -10.02
C ASP A 23 5.55 11.59 -11.14
N TYR A 24 4.81 10.51 -10.88
CA TYR A 24 4.70 9.35 -11.79
C TYR A 24 3.52 9.44 -12.76
N LYS A 25 2.94 10.62 -12.99
CA LYS A 25 1.78 10.78 -13.89
C LYS A 25 2.09 10.38 -15.33
N ALA A 26 3.24 10.82 -15.85
CA ALA A 26 3.68 10.49 -17.20
C ALA A 26 3.92 8.98 -17.33
N LEU A 27 4.62 8.38 -16.37
CA LEU A 27 4.84 6.94 -16.30
C LEU A 27 3.52 6.16 -16.28
N THR A 28 2.60 6.55 -15.39
CA THR A 28 1.27 5.93 -15.25
C THR A 28 0.46 5.94 -16.55
N SER A 29 0.64 6.94 -17.42
CA SER A 29 -0.05 7.01 -18.71
C SER A 29 0.44 5.98 -19.74
N GLN A 30 1.69 5.54 -19.60
CA GLN A 30 2.34 4.58 -20.50
C GLN A 30 2.34 3.15 -19.92
N THR A 31 2.12 3.01 -18.61
CA THR A 31 2.07 1.71 -17.94
C THR A 31 0.74 1.00 -18.18
N LEU A 32 0.80 -0.29 -18.51
CA LEU A 32 -0.38 -1.16 -18.53
C LEU A 32 -0.92 -1.33 -17.10
N LYS A 33 -2.19 -0.95 -16.90
CA LYS A 33 -2.82 -0.98 -15.57
C LYS A 33 -3.18 -2.41 -15.18
N ASP A 34 -2.68 -2.87 -14.04
CA ASP A 34 -3.08 -4.12 -13.43
C ASP A 34 -4.48 -3.98 -12.83
N LYS A 35 -5.39 -4.86 -13.24
CA LYS A 35 -6.79 -4.90 -12.77
C LYS A 35 -6.99 -6.00 -11.73
N TYR A 36 -6.03 -6.18 -10.84
CA TYR A 36 -6.17 -7.12 -9.74
C TYR A 36 -7.38 -6.72 -8.87
N PRO A 37 -8.28 -7.66 -8.51
CA PRO A 37 -9.48 -7.35 -7.75
C PRO A 37 -9.09 -6.89 -6.34
N ILE A 38 -9.44 -5.65 -6.01
CA ILE A 38 -9.36 -5.13 -4.65
C ILE A 38 -10.69 -5.49 -3.96
N PRO A 39 -10.66 -6.07 -2.75
CA PRO A 39 -11.88 -6.44 -2.04
C PRO A 39 -12.84 -5.26 -1.86
N CYS A 40 -14.13 -5.51 -2.06
CA CYS A 40 -15.16 -4.53 -1.76
C CYS A 40 -15.40 -4.51 -0.25
N ILE A 41 -15.41 -3.31 0.34
CA ILE A 41 -15.62 -3.14 1.80
C ILE A 41 -16.98 -3.72 2.23
N ALA A 42 -18.00 -3.62 1.38
CA ALA A 42 -19.33 -4.16 1.68
C ALA A 42 -19.31 -5.68 1.87
N ASP A 43 -18.59 -6.40 1.02
CA ASP A 43 -18.48 -7.86 1.09
C ASP A 43 -17.79 -8.28 2.40
N CYS A 44 -16.74 -7.56 2.81
CA CYS A 44 -16.08 -7.79 4.09
C CYS A 44 -17.04 -7.57 5.27
N THR A 45 -17.88 -6.54 5.25
CA THR A 45 -18.80 -6.27 6.38
C THR A 45 -19.83 -7.36 6.61
N THR A 46 -20.27 -8.06 5.56
CA THR A 46 -21.19 -9.20 5.72
C THR A 46 -20.53 -10.37 6.43
N GLU A 47 -19.27 -10.68 6.11
CA GLU A 47 -18.53 -11.78 6.74
C GLU A 47 -18.13 -11.48 8.20
N LEU A 48 -17.97 -10.20 8.54
CA LEU A 48 -17.70 -9.72 9.89
C LEU A 48 -18.94 -9.76 10.80
N HIS A 49 -20.14 -10.01 10.27
CA HIS A 49 -21.36 -10.04 11.05
C HIS A 49 -21.33 -11.13 12.13
N GLY A 50 -21.54 -10.72 13.38
CA GLY A 50 -21.50 -11.59 14.55
C GLY A 50 -20.10 -11.81 15.16
N SER A 51 -19.04 -11.22 14.59
CA SER A 51 -17.74 -11.12 15.26
C SER A 51 -17.81 -10.19 16.46
N LYS A 52 -17.12 -10.55 17.55
CA LYS A 52 -17.12 -9.83 18.83
C LYS A 52 -15.81 -9.10 19.09
N ILE A 53 -14.70 -9.67 18.61
CA ILE A 53 -13.36 -9.11 18.77
C ILE A 53 -12.85 -8.70 17.40
N PHE A 54 -12.26 -7.50 17.33
CA PHE A 54 -11.61 -6.97 16.16
C PHE A 54 -10.22 -6.50 16.52
N SER A 55 -9.26 -6.75 15.64
CA SER A 55 -7.90 -6.24 15.73
C SER A 55 -7.49 -5.70 14.37
N ARG A 56 -6.91 -4.50 14.35
CA ARG A 56 -6.42 -3.88 13.12
C ARG A 56 -4.92 -3.79 13.18
N ILE A 57 -4.25 -4.27 12.14
CA ILE A 57 -2.81 -4.18 11.96
C ILE A 57 -2.55 -3.19 10.83
N ASP A 58 -1.89 -2.09 11.18
CA ASP A 58 -1.39 -1.10 10.22
C ASP A 58 0.03 -1.46 9.79
N LEU A 59 0.25 -1.63 8.48
CA LEU A 59 1.58 -1.87 7.97
C LEU A 59 2.40 -0.57 7.84
N ILE A 60 3.62 -0.57 8.39
CA ILE A 60 4.54 0.57 8.28
C ILE A 60 5.24 0.51 6.92
N LYS A 61 5.17 1.62 6.17
CA LYS A 61 5.81 1.77 4.85
C LYS A 61 5.50 0.60 3.90
N THR A 62 4.26 0.14 3.91
CA THR A 62 3.71 -1.01 3.19
C THR A 62 4.31 -1.24 1.80
N TYR A 63 4.27 -0.24 0.92
CA TYR A 63 4.79 -0.38 -0.44
C TYR A 63 6.31 -0.58 -0.51
N HIS A 64 7.09 0.01 0.40
CA HIS A 64 8.55 -0.10 0.38
C HIS A 64 9.04 -1.51 0.76
N GLN A 65 8.14 -2.39 1.22
CA GLN A 65 8.46 -3.79 1.49
C GLN A 65 8.59 -4.60 0.19
N ILE A 66 7.92 -4.18 -0.89
CA ILE A 66 7.90 -4.90 -2.16
C ILE A 66 9.07 -4.44 -3.05
N PRO A 67 9.96 -5.36 -3.49
CA PRO A 67 11.00 -5.04 -4.46
C PRO A 67 10.41 -4.78 -5.85
N ILE A 68 11.00 -3.82 -6.57
CA ILE A 68 10.69 -3.61 -7.98
C ILE A 68 11.51 -4.63 -8.80
N HIS A 69 10.93 -5.13 -9.89
CA HIS A 69 11.66 -5.99 -10.82
C HIS A 69 12.90 -5.26 -11.35
N PRO A 70 14.08 -5.89 -11.45
CA PRO A 70 15.31 -5.19 -11.83
C PRO A 70 15.23 -4.41 -13.15
N GLU A 71 14.49 -4.95 -14.13
CA GLU A 71 14.28 -4.32 -15.43
C GLU A 71 13.31 -3.12 -15.39
N ASP A 72 12.57 -2.90 -14.30
CA ASP A 72 11.62 -1.80 -14.16
C ASP A 72 12.17 -0.66 -13.28
N ILE A 73 13.34 -0.85 -12.65
CA ILE A 73 13.92 0.09 -11.68
C ILE A 73 14.16 1.47 -12.32
N HIS A 74 14.73 1.53 -13.52
CA HIS A 74 15.07 2.78 -14.21
C HIS A 74 13.84 3.60 -14.59
N TYR A 75 12.68 2.97 -14.81
CA TYR A 75 11.42 3.69 -15.05
C TYR A 75 10.93 4.46 -13.82
N THR A 76 11.36 4.06 -12.63
CA THR A 76 10.97 4.69 -11.36
C THR A 76 11.96 5.75 -10.87
N ALA A 77 12.89 6.17 -11.74
CA ALA A 77 13.86 7.19 -11.42
C ALA A 77 13.19 8.54 -11.13
N VAL A 78 13.65 9.22 -10.07
CA VAL A 78 13.20 10.56 -9.69
C VAL A 78 14.34 11.54 -9.94
N CYS A 79 14.07 12.52 -10.81
CA CYS A 79 14.97 13.64 -11.02
C CYS A 79 14.80 14.68 -9.90
N THR A 80 15.93 15.05 -9.30
CA THR A 80 16.05 16.06 -8.24
C THR A 80 17.16 17.05 -8.62
N SER A 81 17.23 18.21 -7.95
CA SER A 81 18.33 19.16 -8.13
C SER A 81 19.70 18.59 -7.76
N PHE A 82 19.75 17.50 -6.99
CA PHE A 82 20.97 16.84 -6.55
C PHE A 82 21.38 15.69 -7.46
N GLY A 83 20.56 15.34 -8.44
CA GLY A 83 20.81 14.21 -9.35
C GLY A 83 19.57 13.35 -9.58
N LEU A 84 19.79 12.28 -10.34
CA LEU A 84 18.81 11.25 -10.66
C LEU A 84 18.96 10.09 -9.68
N PHE A 85 17.86 9.68 -9.04
CA PHE A 85 17.85 8.58 -8.09
C PHE A 85 16.86 7.52 -8.51
N GLU A 86 17.29 6.27 -8.54
CA GLU A 86 16.46 5.11 -8.86
C GLU A 86 15.96 4.41 -7.60
N ASN A 87 14.77 3.84 -7.67
CA ASN A 87 14.15 3.15 -6.55
C ASN A 87 14.17 1.65 -6.75
N THR A 88 14.76 0.93 -5.80
CA THR A 88 14.79 -0.54 -5.80
C THR A 88 13.53 -1.15 -5.16
N ARG A 89 12.72 -0.32 -4.51
CA ARG A 89 11.49 -0.70 -3.79
C ARG A 89 10.32 0.15 -4.26
N MET A 90 9.14 -0.43 -4.20
CA MET A 90 7.92 0.19 -4.71
C MET A 90 7.58 1.47 -3.94
N GLN A 91 7.35 2.55 -4.68
CA GLN A 91 7.05 3.87 -4.13
C GLN A 91 5.56 4.20 -4.22
N PHE A 92 5.15 5.20 -3.42
CA PHE A 92 3.85 5.83 -3.57
C PHE A 92 3.74 6.55 -4.93
N GLY A 93 2.57 6.45 -5.55
CA GLY A 93 2.25 7.13 -6.81
C GLY A 93 2.39 6.27 -8.07
N LEU A 94 2.96 5.06 -7.97
CA LEU A 94 2.92 4.09 -9.06
C LEU A 94 1.51 3.51 -9.21
N CYS A 95 0.98 3.47 -10.43
CA CYS A 95 -0.41 3.09 -10.68
C CYS A 95 -0.77 1.65 -10.31
N ASN A 96 0.19 0.73 -10.39
CA ASN A 96 0.00 -0.68 -10.06
C ASN A 96 0.37 -1.03 -8.62
N ALA A 97 0.82 -0.06 -7.80
CA ALA A 97 1.36 -0.37 -6.48
C ALA A 97 0.36 -1.07 -5.56
N SER A 98 -0.89 -0.59 -5.51
CA SER A 98 -1.92 -1.18 -4.67
C SER A 98 -2.34 -2.57 -5.16
N ALA A 99 -2.42 -2.79 -6.48
CA ALA A 99 -2.74 -4.08 -7.06
C ALA A 99 -1.66 -5.13 -6.74
N THR A 100 -0.38 -4.77 -6.94
CA THR A 100 0.76 -5.62 -6.59
C THR A 100 0.77 -5.94 -5.10
N PHE A 101 0.56 -4.94 -4.25
CA PHE A 101 0.55 -5.15 -2.80
C PHE A 101 -0.61 -6.04 -2.35
N GLN A 102 -1.82 -5.81 -2.89
CA GLN A 102 -2.99 -6.63 -2.59
C GLN A 102 -2.78 -8.09 -2.99
N ARG A 103 -2.18 -8.34 -4.17
CA ARG A 103 -1.84 -9.70 -4.62
C ARG A 103 -0.87 -10.38 -3.65
N PHE A 104 0.20 -9.68 -3.28
CA PHE A 104 1.20 -10.18 -2.34
C PHE A 104 0.58 -10.54 -0.98
N ILE A 105 -0.17 -9.62 -0.39
CA ILE A 105 -0.70 -9.83 0.96
C ILE A 105 -1.81 -10.90 0.97
N ASN A 106 -2.61 -11.01 -0.10
CA ASN A 106 -3.58 -12.10 -0.26
C ASN A 106 -2.91 -13.47 -0.34
N GLU A 107 -1.71 -13.56 -0.90
CA GLU A 107 -0.93 -14.80 -0.91
C GLU A 107 -0.40 -15.14 0.49
N VAL A 108 0.11 -14.14 1.20
CA VAL A 108 0.62 -14.29 2.58
C VAL A 108 -0.49 -14.68 3.57
N THR A 109 -1.68 -14.10 3.45
CA THR A 109 -2.81 -14.38 4.36
C THR A 109 -3.72 -15.50 3.86
N ARG A 110 -3.35 -16.18 2.77
CA ARG A 110 -4.16 -17.25 2.18
C ARG A 110 -4.37 -18.37 3.18
N GLY A 111 -5.63 -18.75 3.38
CA GLY A 111 -6.01 -19.84 4.28
C GLY A 111 -6.12 -19.46 5.76
N LEU A 112 -5.94 -18.19 6.12
CA LEU A 112 -6.20 -17.70 7.48
C LEU A 112 -7.67 -17.27 7.63
N PRO A 113 -8.49 -18.00 8.41
CA PRO A 113 -9.89 -17.62 8.60
C PRO A 113 -9.99 -16.36 9.46
N GLY A 114 -10.96 -15.50 9.15
CA GLY A 114 -11.21 -14.27 9.91
C GLY A 114 -10.19 -13.15 9.69
N VAL A 115 -9.29 -13.29 8.72
CA VAL A 115 -8.34 -12.26 8.29
C VAL A 115 -8.83 -11.63 6.99
N TYR A 116 -8.99 -10.32 6.99
CA TYR A 116 -9.47 -9.51 5.89
C TYR A 116 -8.42 -8.46 5.58
N VAL A 117 -8.03 -8.34 4.31
CA VAL A 117 -6.97 -7.42 3.92
C VAL A 117 -7.45 -6.45 2.87
N PHE A 118 -7.29 -5.16 3.17
CA PHE A 118 -7.58 -4.06 2.26
C PHE A 118 -6.33 -3.21 2.10
N VAL A 119 -5.59 -3.42 1.00
CA VAL A 119 -4.34 -2.74 0.69
C VAL A 119 -3.38 -2.74 1.90
N ASP A 120 -3.24 -1.63 2.64
CA ASP A 120 -2.35 -1.49 3.79
C ASP A 120 -2.98 -1.79 5.16
N ASP A 121 -4.30 -1.99 5.23
CA ASP A 121 -5.03 -2.36 6.43
C ASP A 121 -5.30 -3.88 6.48
N ILE A 122 -4.85 -4.54 7.54
CA ILE A 122 -5.21 -5.93 7.85
C ILE A 122 -6.17 -5.92 9.04
N LEU A 123 -7.35 -6.47 8.84
CA LEU A 123 -8.39 -6.63 9.86
C LEU A 123 -8.49 -8.10 10.23
N ILE A 124 -8.41 -8.38 11.53
CA ILE A 124 -8.60 -9.71 12.10
C ILE A 124 -9.86 -9.65 12.96
N SER A 125 -10.73 -10.64 12.82
CA SER A 125 -11.93 -10.75 13.65
C SER A 125 -12.12 -12.15 14.22
N SER A 126 -12.73 -12.21 15.40
CA SER A 126 -13.11 -13.44 16.08
C SER A 126 -14.53 -13.33 16.64
N LYS A 127 -15.29 -14.42 16.55
CA LYS A 127 -16.62 -14.57 17.18
C LYS A 127 -16.52 -15.00 18.65
N ASN A 128 -15.40 -15.61 19.02
CA ASN A 128 -15.14 -16.10 20.37
C ASN A 128 -14.28 -15.08 21.14
N PRO A 129 -14.60 -14.85 22.43
CA PRO A 129 -13.78 -14.03 23.33
C PRO A 129 -12.38 -14.59 23.53
#